data_AF-A0A0S2FGA4-F1
#
_entry.id   AF-A0A0S2FGA4-F1
#
_cell.length_a   1.000
_cell.length_b   1.000
_cell.length_c   1.000
_cell.angle_alpha   90.00
_cell.angle_beta   90.00
_cell.angle_gamma   90.00
#
_symmetry.space_group_name_H-M   'P 1'
#
loop_
_entity.id
_entity.type
_entity.pdbx_description
1 polymer ?
#
loop_
_entity_poly.entity_id
_entity_poly.type
_entity_poly.pdbx_seq_one_letter_code
_entity_poly.pdbx_strand_id
1 'polypeptide(L)'
;MTPDRLATADLLRLALDAIHQARDVEAVRLLQRVLEREPDNLHVQYLLAIQHAQLGLFDRAEERLRAVLEVLPEFVVARFQLAQLLLMRGTAKDAREWLAPVLAQADPLGAYARGLSAAAEGDLDRACAVLEAALRLPQPVPALAGDMRRLCEQWRETATA
;
A
#
# COMPACT_ATOMS: atom_id res chain seq x y z
N MET A 1 -31.07 -16.63 18.27
CA MET A 1 -29.78 -16.27 17.66
C MET A 1 -30.05 -15.78 16.26
N THR A 2 -30.04 -14.46 16.02
CA THR A 2 -30.08 -13.95 14.64
C THR A 2 -28.70 -14.18 14.03
N PRO A 3 -28.56 -15.00 12.97
CA PRO A 3 -27.34 -15.00 12.20
C PRO A 3 -27.17 -13.59 11.66
N ASP A 4 -25.94 -13.11 11.74
CA ASP A 4 -25.48 -11.89 11.12
C ASP A 4 -26.08 -11.69 9.71
N ARG A 5 -27.07 -10.79 9.61
CA ARG A 5 -27.95 -10.61 8.44
C ARG A 5 -27.35 -9.83 7.29
N LEU A 6 -26.15 -9.29 7.45
CA LEU A 6 -25.53 -8.44 6.42
C LEU A 6 -25.07 -9.30 5.24
N ALA A 7 -25.39 -8.87 4.02
CA ALA A 7 -24.83 -9.48 2.82
C ALA A 7 -23.31 -9.24 2.76
N THR A 8 -22.57 -10.09 2.06
CA THR A 8 -21.11 -9.92 1.92
C THR A 8 -20.76 -8.56 1.31
N ALA A 9 -21.56 -8.07 0.36
CA ALA A 9 -21.44 -6.74 -0.21
C ALA A 9 -21.61 -5.62 0.83
N ASP A 10 -22.52 -5.77 1.80
CA ASP A 10 -22.70 -4.79 2.87
C ASP A 10 -21.51 -4.79 3.83
N LEU A 11 -20.97 -5.97 4.15
CA LEU A 11 -19.77 -6.09 4.97
C LEU A 11 -18.58 -5.43 4.30
N LEU A 12 -18.39 -5.65 3.00
CA LEU A 12 -17.34 -5.00 2.23
C LEU A 12 -17.54 -3.48 2.19
N ARG A 13 -18.77 -2.99 1.96
CA ARG A 13 -19.06 -1.55 1.98
C ARG A 13 -18.74 -0.91 3.34
N LEU A 14 -19.12 -1.57 4.44
CA LEU A 14 -18.78 -1.11 5.79
C LEU A 14 -17.27 -1.16 6.05
N ALA A 15 -16.58 -2.18 5.55
CA ALA A 15 -15.12 -2.28 5.67
C ALA A 15 -14.45 -1.10 4.97
N LEU A 16 -14.85 -0.78 3.74
CA LEU A 16 -14.32 0.36 2.99
C LEU A 16 -14.60 1.68 3.72
N ASP A 17 -15.80 1.88 4.26
CA ASP A 17 -16.13 3.05 5.08
C ASP A 17 -15.25 3.17 6.33
N ALA A 18 -14.97 2.05 7.01
CA ALA A 18 -14.05 2.02 8.13
C ALA A 18 -12.61 2.39 7.71
N ILE A 19 -12.13 1.91 6.56
CA ILE A 19 -10.83 2.29 5.98
C ILE A 19 -10.77 3.80 5.72
N HIS A 20 -11.80 4.36 5.09
CA HIS A 20 -11.87 5.79 4.78
C HIS A 20 -11.84 6.67 6.04
N GLN A 21 -12.34 6.16 7.16
CA GLN A 21 -12.36 6.85 8.45
C GLN A 21 -11.18 6.49 9.36
N ALA A 22 -10.15 5.80 8.84
CA ALA A 22 -8.99 5.32 9.60
C ALA A 22 -9.36 4.49 10.85
N ARG A 23 -10.46 3.73 10.77
CA ARG A 23 -10.90 2.78 11.81
C ARG A 23 -10.31 1.40 11.52
N ASP A 24 -8.99 1.28 11.55
CA ASP A 24 -8.26 0.11 11.02
C ASP A 24 -8.67 -1.21 11.69
N VAL A 25 -8.84 -1.23 13.02
CA VAL A 25 -9.26 -2.43 13.76
C VAL A 25 -10.66 -2.91 13.33
N GLU A 26 -11.58 -1.97 13.09
CA GLU A 26 -12.92 -2.29 12.62
C GLU A 26 -12.89 -2.80 11.18
N ALA A 27 -12.11 -2.15 10.31
CA ALA A 27 -11.90 -2.58 8.94
C ALA A 27 -11.36 -4.01 8.89
N VAL A 28 -10.33 -4.35 9.67
CA VAL A 28 -9.79 -5.72 9.77
C VAL A 28 -10.88 -6.73 10.11
N ARG A 29 -11.67 -6.46 11.15
CA ARG A 29 -12.74 -7.36 11.59
C ARG A 29 -13.81 -7.57 10.50
N LEU A 30 -14.16 -6.51 9.78
CA LEU A 30 -15.15 -6.59 8.70
C LEU A 30 -14.60 -7.35 7.48
N LEU A 31 -13.35 -7.09 7.08
CA LEU A 31 -12.67 -7.79 5.98
C LEU A 31 -12.48 -9.28 6.28
N GLN A 32 -12.17 -9.65 7.52
CA GLN A 32 -12.09 -11.05 7.94
C GLN A 32 -13.43 -11.77 7.74
N ARG A 33 -14.54 -11.14 8.10
CA ARG A 33 -15.89 -11.70 7.90
C ARG A 33 -16.28 -11.81 6.43
N VAL A 34 -15.74 -10.95 5.57
CA VAL A 34 -15.89 -11.12 4.11
C VAL A 34 -15.12 -12.36 3.65
N LEU A 35 -13.87 -12.53 4.10
CA LEU A 35 -13.04 -13.71 3.74
C LEU A 35 -13.55 -15.03 4.32
N GLU A 36 -14.27 -15.01 5.45
CA GLU A 36 -14.97 -16.21 5.96
C GLU A 36 -16.01 -16.75 4.96
N ARG A 37 -16.55 -15.86 4.11
CA ARG A 37 -17.56 -16.20 3.09
C ARG A 37 -16.96 -16.34 1.70
N GLU A 38 -15.93 -15.56 1.40
CA GLU A 38 -15.24 -15.49 0.12
C GLU A 38 -13.72 -15.60 0.33
N PRO A 39 -13.20 -16.80 0.67
CA PRO A 39 -11.80 -16.97 1.06
C PRO A 39 -10.82 -16.59 -0.04
N ASP A 40 -11.21 -16.77 -1.31
CA ASP A 40 -10.38 -16.52 -2.48
C ASP A 40 -10.51 -15.09 -3.03
N ASN A 41 -11.21 -14.18 -2.31
CA ASN A 41 -11.34 -12.80 -2.73
C ASN A 41 -10.03 -12.03 -2.55
N LEU A 42 -9.19 -12.07 -3.58
CA LEU A 42 -7.85 -11.46 -3.59
C LEU A 42 -7.86 -9.95 -3.33
N HIS A 43 -8.91 -9.25 -3.76
CA HIS A 43 -9.03 -7.83 -3.47
C HIS A 43 -9.21 -7.58 -1.97
N VAL A 44 -10.04 -8.38 -1.30
CA VAL A 44 -10.24 -8.31 0.15
C VAL A 44 -9.00 -8.77 0.91
N GLN A 45 -8.30 -9.80 0.42
CA GLN A 45 -7.00 -10.19 0.97
C GLN A 45 -5.98 -9.05 0.90
N TYR A 46 -5.90 -8.37 -0.25
CA TYR A 46 -5.07 -7.18 -0.43
C TYR A 46 -5.46 -6.07 0.56
N LEU A 47 -6.75 -5.69 0.64
CA LEU A 47 -7.20 -4.65 1.57
C LEU A 47 -6.83 -4.99 3.02
N LEU A 48 -6.99 -6.24 3.41
CA LEU A 48 -6.64 -6.71 4.75
C LEU A 48 -5.13 -6.67 5.00
N ALA A 49 -4.31 -6.91 3.99
CA ALA A 49 -2.86 -6.71 4.08
C ALA A 49 -2.51 -5.24 4.36
N ILE A 50 -3.17 -4.30 3.67
CA ILE A 50 -2.97 -2.87 3.90
C ILE A 50 -3.37 -2.47 5.32
N GLN A 51 -4.49 -2.99 5.83
CA GLN A 51 -4.91 -2.71 7.20
C GLN A 51 -3.96 -3.31 8.24
N HIS A 52 -3.40 -4.49 7.99
CA HIS A 52 -2.33 -5.03 8.83
C HIS A 52 -1.11 -4.10 8.86
N ALA A 53 -0.71 -3.53 7.72
CA ALA A 53 0.41 -2.59 7.66
C ALA A 53 0.13 -1.30 8.46
N GLN A 54 -1.09 -0.74 8.38
CA GLN A 54 -1.48 0.44 9.17
C GLN A 54 -1.43 0.18 10.69
N LEU A 55 -1.74 -1.06 11.11
CA LEU A 55 -1.65 -1.49 12.50
C LEU A 55 -0.21 -1.87 12.93
N GLY A 56 0.79 -1.72 12.06
CA GLY A 56 2.18 -2.12 12.34
C GLY A 56 2.42 -3.64 12.31
N LEU A 57 1.44 -4.43 11.86
CA LEU A 57 1.52 -5.88 11.75
C LEU A 57 2.21 -6.28 10.44
N PHE A 58 3.45 -5.83 10.27
CA PHE A 58 4.19 -5.88 9.00
C PHE A 58 4.38 -7.30 8.46
N ASP A 59 4.67 -8.29 9.30
CA ASP A 59 4.85 -9.68 8.85
C ASP A 59 3.56 -10.24 8.22
N ARG A 60 2.40 -9.96 8.84
CA ARG A 60 1.10 -10.38 8.30
C ARG A 60 0.72 -9.66 7.02
N ALA A 61 1.09 -8.38 6.91
CA ALA A 61 0.88 -7.60 5.70
C ALA A 61 1.71 -8.16 4.54
N GLU A 62 2.99 -8.46 4.79
CA GLU A 62 3.90 -9.03 3.79
C GLU A 62 3.43 -10.41 3.31
N GLU A 63 3.13 -11.32 4.23
CA GLU A 63 2.65 -12.67 3.90
C GLU A 63 1.41 -12.61 2.98
N ARG A 64 0.46 -11.75 3.33
CA ARG A 64 -0.79 -11.59 2.58
C ARG A 64 -0.55 -10.94 1.21
N LEU A 65 0.32 -9.94 1.11
CA LEU A 65 0.67 -9.32 -0.17
C LEU A 65 1.39 -10.30 -1.10
N ARG A 66 2.32 -11.10 -0.57
CA ARG A 66 2.99 -12.16 -1.34
C ARG A 66 1.97 -13.19 -1.86
N ALA A 67 1.06 -13.67 -1.02
CA ALA A 67 0.01 -14.60 -1.44
C ALA A 67 -0.90 -14.02 -2.55
N VAL A 68 -1.26 -12.74 -2.45
CA VAL A 68 -2.02 -12.06 -3.51
C VAL A 68 -1.22 -12.01 -4.82
N LEU A 69 0.08 -11.72 -4.74
CA LEU A 69 0.97 -11.61 -5.90
C LEU A 69 1.37 -12.97 -6.50
N GLU A 70 1.26 -14.07 -5.74
CA GLU A 70 1.39 -15.43 -6.28
C GLU A 70 0.24 -15.75 -7.25
N VAL A 71 -0.97 -15.28 -6.97
CA VAL A 71 -2.15 -15.53 -7.80
C VAL A 71 -2.34 -14.46 -8.88
N LEU A 72 -2.08 -13.19 -8.56
CA LEU A 72 -2.14 -12.07 -9.49
C LEU A 72 -0.80 -11.34 -9.55
N PRO A 73 0.21 -11.90 -10.26
CA PRO A 73 1.51 -11.27 -10.40
C PRO A 73 1.40 -9.84 -10.92
N GLU A 74 0.53 -9.59 -11.89
CA GLU A 74 0.36 -8.28 -12.53
C GLU A 74 -0.42 -7.25 -11.70
N PHE A 75 -0.71 -7.53 -10.43
CA PHE A 75 -1.36 -6.56 -9.55
C PHE A 75 -0.36 -5.48 -9.10
N VAL A 76 -0.15 -4.48 -9.98
CA VAL A 76 0.83 -3.40 -9.82
C VAL A 76 0.71 -2.68 -8.48
N VAL A 77 -0.51 -2.44 -8.02
CA VAL A 77 -0.75 -1.77 -6.72
C VAL A 77 -0.25 -2.64 -5.55
N ALA A 78 -0.48 -3.96 -5.58
CA ALA A 78 0.02 -4.85 -4.55
C ALA A 78 1.56 -4.95 -4.57
N ARG A 79 2.18 -4.96 -5.77
CA ARG A 79 3.65 -4.90 -5.93
C ARG A 79 4.22 -3.64 -5.28
N PHE A 80 3.62 -2.47 -5.54
CA PHE A 80 4.01 -1.20 -4.95
C PHE A 80 3.90 -1.22 -3.41
N GLN A 81 2.79 -1.72 -2.87
CA GLN A 81 2.56 -1.79 -1.43
C GLN A 81 3.55 -2.72 -0.73
N LEU A 82 3.87 -3.86 -1.34
CA LEU A 82 4.88 -4.78 -0.82
C LEU A 82 6.26 -4.13 -0.81
N ALA A 83 6.64 -3.43 -1.88
CA ALA A 83 7.91 -2.73 -1.91
C ALA A 83 8.01 -1.60 -0.86
N GLN A 84 6.93 -0.82 -0.68
CA GLN A 84 6.88 0.22 0.33
C GLN A 84 7.07 -0.38 1.73
N LEU A 85 6.38 -1.48 2.03
CA LEU A 85 6.52 -2.22 3.28
C LEU A 85 7.97 -2.73 3.50
N LEU A 86 8.59 -3.29 2.46
CA LEU A 86 9.98 -3.77 2.52
C LEU A 86 10.98 -2.63 2.77
N LEU A 87 10.77 -1.45 2.16
CA LEU A 87 11.60 -0.27 2.44
C LEU A 87 11.48 0.18 3.89
N MET A 88 10.27 0.20 4.45
CA MET A 88 10.07 0.52 5.87
C MET A 88 10.76 -0.48 6.81
N ARG A 89 10.93 -1.73 6.39
CA ARG A 89 11.64 -2.78 7.12
C ARG A 89 13.16 -2.78 6.88
N GLY A 90 13.68 -1.92 6.03
CA GLY A 90 15.11 -1.85 5.68
C GLY A 90 15.56 -2.90 4.66
N THR A 91 14.66 -3.64 4.01
CA THR A 91 14.98 -4.63 2.99
C THR A 91 14.95 -4.02 1.58
N ALA A 92 15.78 -2.98 1.37
CA ALA A 92 15.80 -2.17 0.15
C ALA A 92 16.14 -2.96 -1.13
N LYS A 93 16.88 -4.06 -1.03
CA LYS A 93 17.19 -4.91 -2.19
C LYS A 93 15.93 -5.57 -2.74
N ASP A 94 15.17 -6.24 -1.88
CA ASP A 94 13.94 -6.94 -2.25
C ASP A 94 12.88 -5.95 -2.76
N ALA A 95 12.78 -4.78 -2.12
CA ALA A 95 11.85 -3.73 -2.54
C ALA A 95 12.06 -3.31 -4.01
N ARG A 96 13.30 -3.24 -4.50
CA ARG A 96 13.60 -2.86 -5.90
C ARG A 96 13.08 -3.89 -6.90
N GLU A 97 13.16 -5.18 -6.58
CA GLU A 97 12.63 -6.25 -7.43
C GLU A 97 11.11 -6.11 -7.60
N TRP A 98 10.40 -5.80 -6.50
CA TRP A 98 8.96 -5.57 -6.51
C TRP A 98 8.57 -4.24 -7.16
N LEU A 99 9.42 -3.20 -7.10
CA LEU A 99 9.16 -1.92 -7.77
C LEU A 99 9.37 -2.01 -9.28
N ALA A 100 10.27 -2.86 -9.77
CA ALA A 100 10.67 -2.86 -11.18
C ALA A 100 9.50 -2.84 -12.19
N PRO A 101 8.42 -3.64 -12.02
CA PRO A 101 7.26 -3.60 -12.91
C PRO A 101 6.40 -2.33 -12.77
N VAL A 102 6.48 -1.66 -11.61
CA VAL A 102 5.74 -0.43 -11.29
C VAL A 102 6.44 0.81 -11.89
N LEU A 103 7.77 0.78 -12.01
CA LEU A 103 8.56 1.91 -12.52
C LEU A 103 8.18 2.35 -13.94
N ALA A 104 7.64 1.44 -14.75
CA ALA A 104 7.23 1.70 -16.13
C ALA A 104 5.89 2.44 -16.23
N GLN A 105 5.11 2.56 -15.14
CA GLN A 105 3.84 3.25 -15.19
C GLN A 105 4.05 4.76 -15.42
N ALA A 106 3.28 5.31 -16.36
CA ALA A 106 3.31 6.74 -16.70
C ALA A 106 2.39 7.60 -15.80
N ASP A 107 1.77 6.98 -14.79
CA ASP A 107 0.85 7.60 -13.85
C ASP A 107 1.57 8.05 -12.56
N PRO A 108 0.85 8.69 -11.61
CA PRO A 108 1.43 9.08 -10.33
C PRO A 108 1.97 7.91 -9.49
N LEU A 109 1.43 6.70 -9.65
CA LEU A 109 1.91 5.51 -8.93
C LEU A 109 3.31 5.12 -9.40
N GLY A 110 3.55 5.09 -10.72
CA GLY A 110 4.87 4.85 -11.28
C GLY A 110 5.88 5.93 -10.90
N ALA A 111 5.44 7.18 -10.81
CA ALA A 111 6.29 8.28 -10.35
C ALA A 111 6.68 8.12 -8.87
N TYR A 112 5.73 7.69 -8.03
CA TYR A 112 6.02 7.36 -6.64
C TYR A 112 6.99 6.17 -6.56
N ALA A 113 6.76 5.10 -7.31
CA ALA A 113 7.66 3.95 -7.36
C ALA A 113 9.11 4.35 -7.73
N ARG A 114 9.29 5.29 -8.68
CA ARG A 114 10.61 5.83 -9.03
C ARG A 114 11.26 6.60 -7.88
N GLY A 115 10.49 7.38 -7.12
CA GLY A 115 10.98 8.04 -5.91
C GLY A 115 11.41 7.04 -4.83
N LEU A 116 10.60 6.02 -4.57
CA LEU A 116 10.95 4.94 -3.63
C LEU A 116 12.20 4.18 -4.07
N SER A 117 12.37 3.91 -5.37
CA SER A 117 13.58 3.26 -5.89
C SER A 117 14.83 4.12 -5.70
N ALA A 118 14.76 5.44 -5.90
CA ALA A 118 15.88 6.34 -5.64
C ALA A 118 16.23 6.38 -4.14
N ALA A 119 15.22 6.37 -3.26
CA ALA A 119 15.46 6.29 -1.82
C ALA A 119 16.09 4.96 -1.41
N ALA A 120 15.71 3.85 -2.04
CA ALA A 120 16.32 2.53 -1.85
C ALA A 120 17.81 2.49 -2.25
N GLU A 121 18.23 3.39 -3.14
CA GLU A 121 19.63 3.58 -3.56
C GLU A 121 20.40 4.52 -2.60
N GLY A 122 19.73 5.13 -1.63
CA GLY A 122 20.30 6.10 -0.69
C GLY A 122 20.31 7.54 -1.19
N ASP A 123 19.78 7.81 -2.38
CA ASP A 123 19.71 9.15 -2.97
C ASP A 123 18.39 9.83 -2.60
N LEU A 124 18.32 10.30 -1.35
CA LEU A 124 17.13 10.95 -0.78
C LEU A 124 16.79 12.28 -1.46
N ASP A 125 17.79 13.02 -1.94
CA ASP A 125 17.60 14.28 -2.66
C ASP A 125 16.91 14.04 -4.01
N ARG A 126 17.41 13.07 -4.78
CA ARG A 126 16.77 12.66 -6.04
C ARG A 126 15.40 12.07 -5.80
N ALA A 127 15.23 11.26 -4.75
CA ALA A 127 13.94 10.70 -4.39
C ALA A 127 12.90 11.81 -4.15
N CYS A 128 13.25 12.82 -3.34
CA CYS A 128 12.41 14.00 -3.11
C CYS A 128 12.09 14.73 -4.42
N ALA A 129 13.09 15.02 -5.25
CA ALA A 129 12.90 15.75 -6.50
C ALA A 129 11.95 15.03 -7.47
N VAL A 130 12.04 13.69 -7.54
CA VAL A 130 11.15 12.86 -8.37
C VAL A 130 9.71 12.94 -7.86
N LEU A 131 9.50 12.83 -6.55
CA LEU A 131 8.15 12.94 -5.96
C LEU A 131 7.57 14.34 -6.13
N GLU A 132 8.37 15.39 -6.00
CA GLU A 132 7.91 16.76 -6.23
C GLU A 132 7.51 17.02 -7.68
N ALA A 133 8.24 16.46 -8.64
CA ALA A 133 7.84 16.49 -10.04
C ALA A 133 6.52 15.72 -10.24
N ALA A 134 6.36 14.56 -9.59
CA ALA A 134 5.13 13.78 -9.64
C ALA A 134 3.92 14.56 -9.11
N LEU A 135 4.09 15.30 -8.02
CA LEU A 135 3.03 16.12 -7.39
C LEU A 135 2.52 17.27 -8.28
N ARG A 136 3.23 17.61 -9.36
CA ARG A 136 2.77 18.58 -10.37
C ARG A 136 1.84 17.98 -11.42
N LEU A 137 1.74 16.65 -11.49
CA LEU A 137 0.82 15.95 -12.39
C LEU A 137 -0.58 15.84 -11.75
N PRO A 138 -1.65 15.62 -12.54
CA PRO A 138 -2.97 15.33 -11.99
C PRO A 138 -2.92 14.20 -10.95
N GLN A 139 -3.48 14.45 -9.76
CA GLN A 139 -3.49 13.51 -8.64
C GLN A 139 -4.92 12.96 -8.43
N PRO A 140 -5.31 11.88 -9.15
CA PRO A 140 -6.64 11.29 -9.00
C PRO A 140 -6.83 10.59 -7.63
N VAL A 141 -5.72 10.28 -6.94
CA VAL A 141 -5.72 9.64 -5.62
C VAL A 141 -5.08 10.61 -4.61
N PRO A 142 -5.87 11.41 -3.87
CA PRO A 142 -5.35 12.41 -2.94
C PRO A 142 -4.46 11.83 -1.83
N ALA A 143 -4.77 10.61 -1.36
CA ALA A 143 -3.97 9.90 -0.37
C ALA A 143 -2.52 9.71 -0.86
N LEU A 144 -2.35 9.29 -2.12
CA LEU A 144 -1.04 9.08 -2.73
C LEU A 144 -0.20 10.36 -2.73
N ALA A 145 -0.82 11.49 -3.08
CA ALA A 145 -0.15 12.79 -3.05
C ALA A 145 0.21 13.22 -1.62
N GLY A 146 -0.65 12.94 -0.65
CA GLY A 146 -0.37 13.16 0.76
C GLY A 146 0.84 12.35 1.24
N ASP A 147 0.91 11.07 0.86
CA ASP A 147 2.00 10.16 1.22
C ASP A 147 3.33 10.62 0.62
N MET A 148 3.33 11.02 -0.67
CA MET A 148 4.52 11.57 -1.33
C MET A 148 5.07 12.80 -0.60
N ARG A 149 4.21 13.74 -0.17
CA ARG A 149 4.65 14.95 0.54
C ARG A 149 5.29 14.60 1.89
N ARG A 150 4.61 13.77 2.70
CA ARG A 150 5.13 13.37 4.02
C ARG A 150 6.48 12.67 3.89
N LEU A 151 6.64 11.84 2.87
CA LEU A 151 7.88 11.11 2.66
C LEU A 151 9.05 12.03 2.25
N CYS A 152 8.80 13.02 1.38
CA CYS A 152 9.79 14.04 1.07
C CYS A 152 10.22 14.86 2.29
N GLU A 153 9.27 15.23 3.15
CA GLU A 153 9.55 15.95 4.40
C GLU A 153 10.47 15.12 5.31
N GLN A 154 10.15 13.84 5.53
CA GLN A 154 10.95 12.92 6.33
C GLN A 154 12.37 12.72 5.77
N TRP A 155 12.51 12.58 4.45
CA TRP A 155 13.80 12.41 3.79
C TRP A 155 14.69 13.65 3.88
N ARG A 156 14.10 14.84 3.82
CA ARG A 156 14.84 16.09 4.03
C ARG A 156 15.33 16.23 5.46
N GLU A 157 14.47 15.92 6.43
CA GLU A 157 14.84 15.95 7.85
C GLU A 157 16.01 14.99 8.13
N THR A 158 15.95 13.77 7.59
CA THR A 158 17.03 12.79 7.73
C THR A 158 18.32 13.16 7.00
N ALA A 159 18.26 13.88 5.87
CA ALA A 159 19.46 14.38 5.19
C ALA A 159 20.13 15.54 5.95
N THR A 160 19.39 16.25 6.81
CA THR A 160 19.90 17.37 7.62
C THR A 160 20.37 17.00 9.02
N ALA A 161 20.13 15.75 9.47
CA ALA A 161 20.48 15.25 10.80
C ALA A 161 21.84 14.53 10.80
#